data_AF-A0AAU7NP55-F1
#
_entry.id   AF-A0AAU7NP55-F1
#
_cell.length_a   1.000
_cell.length_b   1.000
_cell.length_c   1.000
_cell.angle_alpha   90.00
_cell.angle_beta   90.00
_cell.angle_gamma   90.00
#
_symmetry.space_group_name_H-M   'P 1'
#
loop_
_entity.id
_entity.type
_entity.pdbx_description
1 polymer ?
#
loop_
_entity_poly.entity_id
_entity_poly.type
_entity_poly.pdbx_seq_one_letter_code
_entity_poly.pdbx_strand_id
1 'polypeptide(L)'
;MNINRLYLEKRDPDRNMQRFYAMHVTQTIFGDWALIREWGRIGSPGTIRENWFDTKKEALEAEWKLLNQKIKKGYSKNSSSALYNFTP
;
A
#
# COMPACT_ATOMS: atom_id res chain seq x y z
N MET A 1 8.43 15.43 -2.96
CA MET A 1 8.89 14.04 -3.18
C MET A 1 7.72 13.25 -3.76
N ASN A 2 7.84 12.75 -4.98
CA ASN A 2 6.80 11.91 -5.57
C ASN A 2 6.92 10.50 -4.98
N ILE A 3 6.02 10.16 -4.06
CA ILE A 3 5.93 8.81 -3.51
C ILE A 3 5.10 7.98 -4.48
N ASN A 4 5.70 6.95 -5.09
CA ASN A 4 4.98 6.01 -5.93
C ASN A 4 4.21 5.04 -5.02
N ARG A 5 2.92 5.32 -4.83
CA ARG A 5 2.01 4.59 -3.93
C ARG A 5 1.10 3.68 -4.72
N LEU A 6 1.21 2.37 -4.47
CA LEU A 6 0.27 1.38 -4.97
C LEU A 6 -1.01 1.42 -4.14
N TYR A 7 -2.17 1.52 -4.80
CA TYR A 7 -3.48 1.53 -4.16
C TYR A 7 -4.35 0.39 -4.69
N LEU A 8 -4.88 -0.41 -3.76
CA LEU A 8 -5.71 -1.56 -4.04
C LEU A 8 -7.04 -1.40 -3.32
N GLU A 9 -8.11 -1.86 -3.96
CA GLU A 9 -9.44 -1.85 -3.39
C GLU A 9 -10.04 -3.24 -3.37
N LYS A 10 -10.89 -3.49 -2.39
CA LYS A 10 -11.77 -4.64 -2.35
C LYS A 10 -13.18 -4.14 -2.07
N ARG A 11 -14.07 -4.33 -3.05
CA ARG A 11 -15.50 -3.99 -2.97
C ARG A 11 -16.33 -5.26 -3.14
N ASP A 12 -17.20 -5.52 -2.18
CA ASP A 12 -18.20 -6.59 -2.20
C ASP A 12 -19.49 -5.99 -1.60
N PRO A 13 -20.43 -5.54 -2.46
CA PRO A 13 -21.67 -4.87 -2.05
C PRO A 13 -22.56 -5.76 -1.19
N ASP A 14 -22.65 -7.05 -1.51
CA ASP A 14 -23.52 -8.01 -0.82
C ASP A 14 -23.10 -8.21 0.65
N ARG A 15 -21.82 -7.95 0.95
CA ARG A 15 -21.26 -8.03 2.31
C ARG A 15 -20.98 -6.67 2.96
N ASN A 16 -21.46 -5.56 2.37
CA ASN A 16 -21.14 -4.19 2.78
C ASN A 16 -19.62 -3.99 3.02
N MET A 17 -18.80 -4.56 2.14
CA MET A 17 -17.35 -4.58 2.26
C MET A 17 -16.76 -3.60 1.26
N GLN A 18 -16.23 -2.49 1.76
CA GLN A 18 -15.49 -1.51 1.00
C GLN A 18 -14.19 -1.20 1.74
N ARG A 19 -13.10 -1.82 1.30
CA ARG A 19 -11.79 -1.72 1.96
C ARG A 19 -10.74 -1.29 0.97
N PHE A 20 -9.74 -0.57 1.46
CA PHE A 20 -8.55 -0.23 0.70
C PHE A 20 -7.31 -0.84 1.33
N TYR A 21 -6.28 -0.98 0.50
CA TYR A 21 -4.94 -1.31 0.90
C TYR A 21 -3.97 -0.48 0.07
N ALA A 22 -3.12 0.30 0.72
CA ALA A 22 -2.10 1.08 0.07
C ALA A 22 -0.71 0.69 0.55
N MET A 23 0.28 0.78 -0.33
CA MET A 23 1.66 0.51 0.01
C MET A 23 2.62 1.35 -0.82
N HIS A 24 3.78 1.68 -0.26
CA HIS A 24 4.90 2.28 -0.98
C HIS A 24 6.22 1.97 -0.28
N VAL A 25 7.30 1.90 -1.06
CA VAL A 25 8.67 1.80 -0.56
C VAL A 25 9.31 3.18 -0.52
N THR A 26 9.94 3.53 0.61
CA THR A 26 10.68 4.79 0.80
C THR A 26 12.00 4.54 1.52
N GLN A 27 12.96 5.42 1.31
CA GLN A 27 14.18 5.45 2.13
C GLN A 27 13.91 6.25 3.41
N THR A 28 14.36 5.73 4.54
CA THR A 28 14.27 6.39 5.84
C THR A 28 15.36 7.45 5.99
N ILE A 29 15.23 8.31 7.01
CA ILE A 29 16.25 9.32 7.34
C ILE A 29 17.59 8.72 7.79
N PHE A 30 17.60 7.44 8.16
CA PHE A 30 18.80 6.73 8.62
C PHE A 30 19.51 5.97 7.48
N GLY A 31 18.99 6.03 6.25
CA GLY A 31 19.56 5.36 5.09
C GLY A 31 18.97 3.98 4.80
N ASP A 32 18.29 3.36 5.79
CA ASP A 32 17.56 2.10 5.64
C ASP A 32 16.31 2.27 4.77
N TRP A 33 15.70 1.16 4.36
CA TRP A 33 14.51 1.15 3.52
C TRP A 33 13.27 0.70 4.29
N ALA A 34 12.13 1.34 4.04
CA ALA A 34 10.86 0.99 4.67
C ALA A 34 9.76 0.75 3.63
N LEU A 35 9.00 -0.34 3.82
CA LEU A 35 7.70 -0.54 3.21
C LEU A 35 6.63 0.04 4.14
N ILE A 36 6.03 1.15 3.72
CA ILE A 36 4.90 1.75 4.41
C ILE A 36 3.61 1.16 3.83
N ARG A 37 2.72 0.71 4.71
CA ARG A 37 1.42 0.13 4.34
C ARG A 37 0.30 0.78 5.13
N GLU A 38 -0.80 1.07 4.46
CA GLU A 38 -2.01 1.63 5.04
C GLU A 38 -3.22 0.80 4.63
N TRP A 39 -4.15 0.55 5.54
CA TRP A 39 -5.40 -0.14 5.20
C TRP A 39 -6.57 0.31 6.06
N GLY A 40 -7.78 0.24 5.51
CA GLY A 40 -8.98 0.69 6.21
C GLY A 40 -10.25 0.44 5.42
N ARG A 41 -11.36 0.97 5.92
CA ARG A 41 -12.58 1.13 5.12
C ARG A 41 -12.39 2.34 4.20
N ILE A 42 -12.90 2.25 2.97
CA ILE A 42 -12.89 3.40 2.05
C ILE A 42 -13.73 4.54 2.67
N GLY A 43 -13.20 5.76 2.67
CA GLY A 43 -13.86 6.92 3.28
C GLY A 43 -13.66 7.06 4.79
N SER A 44 -12.75 6.29 5.40
CA SER A 44 -12.39 6.40 6.81
C SER A 44 -10.86 6.41 7.00
N PRO A 45 -10.35 6.96 8.11
CA PRO A 45 -8.92 6.87 8.43
C PRO A 45 -8.44 5.41 8.42
N GLY A 46 -7.29 5.17 7.80
CA GLY A 46 -6.65 3.86 7.78
C GLY A 46 -5.78 3.60 9.01
N THR A 47 -5.32 2.36 9.14
CA THR A 47 -4.21 1.98 10.01
C THR A 47 -2.94 1.93 9.18
N ILE A 48 -1.89 2.61 9.65
CA ILE A 48 -0.56 2.61 9.03
C ILE A 48 0.36 1.66 9.79
N ARG A 49 1.20 0.92 9.06
CA ARG A 49 2.36 0.22 9.61
C ARG A 49 3.55 0.33 8.67
N GLU A 50 4.71 0.20 9.26
CA GLU A 50 6.00 0.16 8.58
C GLU A 50 6.68 -1.19 8.77
N ASN A 51 7.46 -1.57 7.77
CA ASN A 51 8.32 -2.74 7.76
C ASN A 51 9.68 -2.28 7.26
N TRP A 52 10.72 -2.45 8.06
CA TRP A 52 12.07 -1.97 7.80
C TRP A 52 12.93 -3.06 7.16
N PHE A 53 13.86 -2.64 6.31
CA PHE A 53 14.76 -3.47 5.52
C PHE A 53 16.10 -2.76 5.34
N ASP A 54 17.18 -3.52 5.31
CA ASP A 54 18.52 -2.96 5.10
C ASP A 54 18.70 -2.49 3.65
N THR A 55 18.03 -3.14 2.70
CA THR A 55 18.17 -2.83 1.28
C THR A 55 16.85 -2.48 0.57
N LYS A 56 16.95 -1.63 -0.46
CA LYS A 56 15.84 -1.31 -1.37
C LYS A 56 15.22 -2.57 -1.98
N LYS A 57 16.08 -3.53 -2.35
CA LYS A 57 15.68 -4.76 -3.02
C LYS A 57 14.76 -5.59 -2.13
N GLU A 58 15.11 -5.77 -0.86
CA GLU A 58 14.28 -6.51 0.10
C GLU A 58 12.93 -5.83 0.32
N ALA A 59 12.91 -4.49 0.42
CA ALA A 59 11.67 -3.73 0.56
C ALA A 59 10.76 -3.91 -0.67
N LEU A 60 11.31 -3.85 -1.88
CA LEU A 60 10.57 -4.08 -3.13
C LEU A 60 10.08 -5.53 -3.27
N GLU A 61 10.88 -6.51 -2.89
CA GLU A 61 10.45 -7.92 -2.86
C GLU A 61 9.31 -8.14 -1.86
N ALA A 62 9.36 -7.49 -0.70
CA ALA A 62 8.29 -7.53 0.29
C ALA A 62 7.00 -6.86 -0.24
N GLU A 63 7.11 -5.71 -0.91
CA GLU A 63 5.99 -5.03 -1.57
C GLU A 63 5.34 -5.95 -2.62
N TRP A 64 6.14 -6.57 -3.49
CA TRP A 64 5.66 -7.48 -4.53
C TRP A 64 4.96 -8.72 -3.96
N LYS A 65 5.56 -9.34 -2.91
CA LYS A 65 4.94 -10.47 -2.19
C LYS A 65 3.60 -10.07 -1.60
N LEU A 66 3.53 -8.91 -0.94
CA LEU A 66 2.32 -8.39 -0.32
C LEU A 66 1.23 -8.07 -1.35
N LEU A 67 1.59 -7.41 -2.45
CA LEU A 67 0.71 -7.13 -3.58
C LEU A 67 0.05 -8.42 -4.09
N ASN A 68 0.84 -9.45 -4.40
CA ASN A 68 0.32 -10.72 -4.89
C ASN A 68 -0.60 -11.42 -3.88
N GLN A 69 -0.25 -11.38 -2.59
CA GLN A 69 -1.13 -11.91 -1.54
C GLN A 69 -2.47 -11.17 -1.47
N LYS A 70 -2.48 -9.85 -1.65
CA LYS A 70 -3.71 -9.05 -1.63
C LYS A 70 -4.55 -9.28 -2.87
N ILE A 71 -3.93 -9.38 -4.04
CA ILE A 71 -4.63 -9.76 -5.28
C ILE A 71 -5.33 -11.10 -5.13
N LYS A 72 -4.65 -12.12 -4.60
CA LYS A 72 -5.24 -13.43 -4.29
C LYS A 72 -6.40 -13.36 -3.29
N LYS A 73 -6.45 -12.33 -2.43
CA LYS A 73 -7.54 -12.09 -1.47
C LYS A 73 -8.71 -11.29 -2.06
N GLY A 74 -8.69 -11.02 -3.37
CA GLY A 74 -9.73 -10.30 -4.10
C GLY A 74 -9.59 -8.78 -4.05
N TYR A 75 -8.39 -8.26 -3.75
CA TYR A 75 -8.11 -6.85 -3.98
C TYR A 75 -7.72 -6.63 -5.44
N SER A 76 -8.17 -5.54 -6.04
CA SER A 76 -7.81 -5.15 -7.41
C SER A 76 -7.12 -3.80 -7.43
N LYS A 77 -6.21 -3.60 -8.39
CA LYS A 77 -5.65 -2.28 -8.69
C LYS A 77 -6.76 -1.46 -9.32
N ASN A 78 -7.09 -0.31 -8.73
CA ASN A 78 -7.99 0.61 -9.38
C ASN A 78 -7.20 1.33 -10.49
N SER A 79 -7.68 1.28 -11.73
CA SER A 79 -7.04 1.91 -12.90
C SER A 79 -6.89 3.44 -12.77
N SER A 80 -7.58 4.05 -11.80
CA SER A 80 -7.51 5.49 -11.48
C SER A 80 -6.37 5.87 -10.52
N SER A 81 -5.61 4.91 -9.99
CA SER A 81 -4.57 5.17 -8.96
C SER A 81 -3.19 5.51 -9.53
N ALA A 82 -3.15 6.28 -10.62
CA ALA A 82 -1.93 6.97 -11.01
C ALA A 82 -1.93 8.34 -10.32
N LEU A 83 -1.00 8.51 -9.37
CA LEU A 83 -0.63 9.78 -8.71
C LEU A 83 -1.63 10.30 -7.67
N TYR A 84 -1.59 9.74 -6.46
CA TYR A 84 -2.08 10.45 -5.26
C TYR A 84 -0.91 11.20 -4.61
N ASN A 85 -0.89 12.52 -4.78
CA ASN A 85 0.04 13.41 -4.06
C ASN A 85 -0.38 13.46 -2.59
N PHE A 86 0.37 12.81 -1.71
CA PHE A 86 0.25 13.02 -0.28
C PHE A 86 1.14 14.21 0.09
N THR A 87 0.54 15.40 0.19
CA THR A 87 1.19 16.53 0.86
C THR A 87 1.21 16.27 2.37
N PRO A 88 2.31 16.57 3.08
CA PRO A 88 2.44 16.31 4.52
C PRO A 88 1.39 17.04 5.35
#